data_AF-A0A963DHT2-F1
#
_entry.id   AF-A0A963DHT2-F1
#
_cell.length_a   1.000
_cell.length_b   1.000
_cell.length_c   1.000
_cell.angle_alpha   90.00
_cell.angle_beta   90.00
_cell.angle_gamma   90.00
#
_symmetry.space_group_name_H-M   'P 1'
#
loop_
_entity.id
_entity.type
_entity.pdbx_description
1 polymer ?
#
loop_
_entity_poly.entity_id
_entity_poly.type
_entity_poly.pdbx_seq_one_letter_code
_entity_poly.pdbx_strand_id
1 'polypeptide(L)'
;MLFGMWSPHNVKLAVSGCPRNCAEAGIKDVGIIGVDSGYEIYVAGNGGIKTDVAQFFSKAKTEQEVMEISGAFLQLYREEGYYLERTVHYIGRVGLDHVKKLVLDDADNRKALYERLLYALQDYADPWQERAEKPELRRAFEPLTV
;
A
#
# COMPACT_ATOMS: atom_id res chain seq x y z
N MET A 1 -5.35 5.63 6.66
CA MET A 1 -4.34 6.30 5.80
C MET A 1 -4.84 6.56 4.39
N LEU A 2 -5.38 5.60 3.62
CA LEU A 2 -5.59 5.78 2.16
C LEU A 2 -7.03 6.09 1.72
N PHE A 3 -7.95 6.37 2.65
CA PHE A 3 -9.33 6.71 2.28
C PHE A 3 -9.34 8.02 1.47
N GLY A 4 -10.13 8.06 0.39
CA GLY A 4 -10.20 9.23 -0.49
C GLY A 4 -9.02 9.40 -1.46
N MET A 5 -8.04 8.49 -1.45
CA MET A 5 -6.89 8.59 -2.34
C MET A 5 -7.28 8.38 -3.81
N TRP A 6 -7.13 9.44 -4.61
CA TRP A 6 -7.13 9.30 -6.07
C TRP A 6 -5.86 8.61 -6.54
N SER A 7 -6.01 7.69 -7.50
CA SER A 7 -4.91 7.00 -8.17
C SER A 7 -5.22 6.80 -9.65
N PRO A 8 -4.20 6.66 -10.53
CA PRO A 8 -4.40 6.52 -11.97
C PRO A 8 -5.29 5.33 -12.37
N HIS A 9 -5.25 4.26 -11.59
CA HIS A 9 -6.17 3.11 -11.63
C HIS A 9 -6.28 2.49 -10.22
N ASN A 10 -7.34 1.71 -9.95
CA ASN A 10 -7.58 1.07 -8.65
C ASN A 10 -6.38 0.28 -8.10
N VAL A 11 -6.07 0.53 -6.83
CA VAL A 11 -4.94 -0.08 -6.09
C VAL A 11 -5.49 -1.04 -5.04
N LYS A 12 -4.91 -2.25 -4.92
CA LYS A 12 -5.18 -3.17 -3.81
C LYS A 12 -3.96 -3.30 -2.92
N LEU A 13 -4.22 -3.40 -1.62
CA LEU A 13 -3.21 -3.64 -0.62
C LEU A 13 -3.57 -4.91 0.16
N ALA A 14 -2.57 -5.65 0.60
CA ALA A 14 -2.77 -6.73 1.55
C ALA A 14 -1.56 -6.90 2.47
N VAL A 15 -1.83 -7.40 3.66
CA VAL A 15 -0.83 -7.68 4.69
C VAL A 15 -1.01 -9.13 5.13
N SER A 16 0.06 -9.91 5.06
CA SER A 16 0.11 -11.28 5.60
C SER A 16 1.09 -11.31 6.77
N GLY A 17 0.68 -11.84 7.92
CA GLY A 17 1.52 -11.88 9.13
C GLY A 17 2.68 -12.88 9.09
N CYS A 18 2.73 -13.77 8.09
CA CYS A 18 3.85 -14.71 7.91
C CYS A 18 4.02 -15.08 6.43
N PRO A 19 5.13 -15.76 6.04
CA PRO A 19 5.41 -16.13 4.65
C PRO A 19 4.39 -17.06 3.99
N ARG A 20 3.44 -17.62 4.75
CA ARG A 20 2.32 -18.39 4.17
C ARG A 20 1.40 -17.56 3.28
N ASN A 21 1.47 -16.23 3.36
CA ASN A 21 0.83 -15.32 2.40
C ASN A 21 -0.70 -15.49 2.30
N CYS A 22 -1.39 -15.72 3.43
CA CYS A 22 -2.83 -16.00 3.46
C CYS A 22 -3.73 -14.85 3.00
N ALA A 23 -3.21 -13.63 2.86
CA ALA A 23 -3.94 -12.49 2.30
C ALA A 23 -3.59 -12.21 0.82
N GLU A 24 -2.87 -13.15 0.19
CA GLU A 24 -2.40 -13.07 -1.19
C GLU A 24 -1.67 -11.75 -1.49
N ALA A 25 -0.80 -11.30 -0.57
CA ALA A 25 -0.01 -10.09 -0.68
C ALA A 25 0.88 -10.09 -1.94
N GLY A 26 1.38 -11.26 -2.33
CA GLY A 26 2.19 -11.45 -3.54
C GLY A 26 1.49 -11.19 -4.89
N ILE A 27 0.21 -10.80 -4.92
CA ILE A 27 -0.51 -10.40 -6.15
C ILE A 27 -1.24 -9.04 -6.01
N LYS A 28 -0.92 -8.27 -4.96
CA LYS A 28 -1.49 -6.93 -4.76
C LYS A 28 -0.55 -5.85 -5.32
N ASP A 29 -1.12 -4.69 -5.60
CA ASP A 29 -0.36 -3.53 -6.06
C ASP A 29 0.71 -3.13 -5.01
N VAL A 30 0.37 -3.25 -3.72
CA VAL A 30 1.31 -3.24 -2.58
C VAL A 30 1.00 -4.42 -1.65
N GLY A 31 1.98 -5.29 -1.42
CA GLY A 31 1.86 -6.46 -0.56
C GLY A 31 2.88 -6.44 0.57
N ILE A 32 2.45 -6.64 1.81
CA ILE A 32 3.32 -6.73 2.98
C ILE A 32 3.31 -8.16 3.51
N ILE A 33 4.48 -8.73 3.75
CA ILE A 33 4.64 -10.06 4.35
C ILE A 33 5.53 -9.95 5.59
N GLY A 34 4.98 -10.31 6.75
CA GLY A 34 5.73 -10.43 7.99
C GLY A 34 6.73 -11.57 7.92
N VAL A 35 7.95 -11.31 8.39
CA VAL A 35 9.07 -12.25 8.48
C VAL A 35 9.76 -12.08 9.82
N ASP A 36 10.57 -13.05 10.25
CA ASP A 36 11.26 -12.98 11.55
C ASP A 36 12.13 -11.71 11.69
N SER A 37 12.65 -11.18 10.58
CA SER A 37 13.47 -9.97 10.52
C SER A 37 12.69 -8.64 10.42
N GLY A 38 11.35 -8.68 10.46
CA GLY A 38 10.48 -7.50 10.25
C GLY A 38 9.46 -7.73 9.14
N TYR A 39 9.52 -6.91 8.09
CA TYR A 39 8.53 -6.93 7.00
C TYR A 39 9.22 -6.92 5.64
N GLU A 40 8.69 -7.72 4.71
CA GLU A 40 9.02 -7.65 3.29
C GLU A 40 7.91 -6.90 2.55
N ILE A 41 8.32 -5.96 1.70
CA ILE A 41 7.44 -5.11 0.91
C ILE A 41 7.55 -5.56 -0.55
N TYR A 42 6.40 -5.81 -1.17
CA TYR A 42 6.27 -6.20 -2.57
C TYR A 42 5.38 -5.20 -3.29
N VAL A 43 5.67 -4.94 -4.57
CA VAL A 43 4.92 -3.97 -5.39
C VAL A 43 4.61 -4.52 -6.78
N ALA A 44 3.67 -3.90 -7.48
CA ALA A 44 3.31 -4.25 -8.87
C ALA A 44 2.77 -5.68 -9.06
N GLY A 45 2.11 -6.25 -8.04
CA GLY A 45 1.31 -7.46 -8.22
C GLY A 45 -0.01 -7.16 -8.91
N ASN A 46 -0.57 -8.18 -9.56
CA ASN A 46 -1.87 -8.07 -10.22
C ASN A 46 -2.66 -9.38 -10.07
N GLY A 47 -3.76 -9.36 -9.32
CA GLY A 47 -4.73 -10.46 -9.25
C GLY A 47 -5.84 -10.40 -10.31
N GLY A 48 -5.64 -9.64 -11.40
CA GLY A 48 -6.63 -9.47 -12.48
C GLY A 48 -6.60 -10.59 -13.53
N ILE A 49 -7.17 -10.29 -14.71
CA ILE A 49 -7.28 -11.23 -15.85
C ILE A 49 -5.93 -11.88 -16.18
N LYS A 50 -4.89 -11.05 -16.32
CA LYS A 50 -3.51 -11.52 -16.31
C LYS A 50 -3.02 -11.45 -14.87
N THR A 51 -2.69 -12.60 -14.29
CA THR A 51 -2.11 -12.62 -12.95
C THR A 51 -0.61 -12.35 -13.04
N ASP A 52 -0.13 -11.35 -12.29
CA ASP A 52 1.29 -11.01 -12.21
C ASP A 52 1.74 -11.08 -10.75
N VAL A 53 2.89 -11.73 -10.52
CA VAL A 53 3.51 -11.84 -9.19
C VAL A 53 4.14 -10.48 -8.85
N ALA A 54 3.85 -10.01 -7.63
CA ALA A 54 4.44 -8.79 -7.09
C ALA A 54 5.96 -8.93 -6.97
N GLN A 55 6.68 -7.86 -7.28
CA GLN A 55 8.14 -7.82 -7.26
C GLN A 55 8.62 -7.40 -5.87
N PHE A 56 9.68 -8.06 -5.39
CA PHE A 56 10.31 -7.69 -4.12
C PHE A 56 10.88 -6.27 -4.19
N PHE A 57 10.40 -5.41 -3.29
CA PHE A 57 10.77 -4.01 -3.25
C PHE A 57 11.87 -3.75 -2.21
N SER A 58 11.57 -4.00 -0.94
CA SER A 58 12.51 -3.75 0.17
C SER A 58 12.12 -4.54 1.42
N LYS A 59 12.98 -4.46 2.45
CA LYS A 59 12.65 -4.86 3.82
C LYS A 59 12.46 -3.62 4.68
N ALA A 60 11.61 -3.71 5.69
CA ALA A 60 11.41 -2.72 6.73
C ALA A 60 11.46 -3.39 8.10
N LYS A 61 11.95 -2.68 9.11
CA LYS A 61 12.02 -3.17 10.50
C LYS A 61 10.78 -2.79 11.30
N THR A 62 10.17 -1.65 10.98
CA THR A 62 9.06 -1.08 11.76
C THR A 62 7.82 -0.86 10.88
N GLU A 63 6.66 -0.81 11.52
CA GLU A 63 5.40 -0.49 10.84
C GLU A 63 5.44 0.92 10.23
N GLN A 64 6.11 1.87 10.89
CA GLN A 64 6.29 3.23 10.39
C GLN A 64 7.10 3.25 9.09
N GLU A 65 8.18 2.47 9.01
CA GLU A 65 8.95 2.31 7.78
C GLU A 65 8.12 1.67 6.66
N VAL A 66 7.30 0.65 6.99
CA VAL A 66 6.38 0.04 6.02
C VAL A 66 5.43 1.09 5.43
N MET A 67 4.84 1.93 6.29
CA MET A 67 3.91 2.97 5.88
C MET A 67 4.58 4.05 5.04
N GLU A 68 5.78 4.51 5.43
CA GLU A 68 6.56 5.51 4.68
C GLU A 68 6.95 4.99 3.29
N ILE A 69 7.54 3.79 3.21
CA ILE A 69 7.99 3.21 1.93
C ILE A 69 6.80 2.94 1.00
N SER A 70 5.73 2.34 1.52
CA SER A 70 4.53 2.02 0.74
C SER A 70 3.82 3.29 0.27
N GLY A 71 3.71 4.29 1.14
CA GLY A 71 3.12 5.58 0.81
C GLY A 71 3.93 6.34 -0.23
N ALA A 72 5.26 6.36 -0.11
CA ALA A 72 6.13 6.99 -1.09
C ALA A 72 6.02 6.33 -2.47
N PHE A 73 5.98 4.99 -2.54
CA PHE A 73 5.73 4.25 -3.79
C PHE A 73 4.39 4.65 -4.42
N LEU A 74 3.32 4.68 -3.61
CA LEU A 74 1.98 5.05 -4.11
C LEU A 74 1.94 6.50 -4.59
N GLN A 75 2.62 7.42 -3.91
CA GLN A 75 2.71 8.81 -4.35
C GLN A 75 3.43 8.93 -5.68
N LEU A 76 4.58 8.25 -5.82
CA LEU A 76 5.33 8.28 -7.07
C LEU A 76 4.49 7.73 -8.24
N TYR A 77 3.77 6.64 -8.01
CA TYR A 77 2.82 6.10 -8.98
C TYR A 77 1.67 7.08 -9.30
N ARG A 78 1.16 7.84 -8.31
CA ARG A 78 0.15 8.89 -8.56
C ARG A 78 0.68 10.02 -9.44
N GLU A 79 1.97 10.32 -9.35
CA GLU A 79 2.63 11.41 -10.09
C GLU A 79 3.05 10.98 -11.50
N GLU A 80 3.49 9.73 -11.69
CA GLU A 80 4.06 9.26 -12.97
C GLU A 80 3.14 8.32 -13.78
N GLY A 81 2.10 7.77 -13.15
CA GLY A 81 1.18 6.82 -13.78
C GLY A 81 0.21 7.49 -14.74
N TYR A 82 -0.06 6.85 -15.88
CA TYR A 82 -1.06 7.30 -16.84
C TYR A 82 -2.48 6.91 -16.41
N TYR A 83 -3.48 7.65 -16.91
CA TYR A 83 -4.88 7.31 -16.67
C TYR A 83 -5.17 5.86 -17.09
N LEU A 84 -5.81 5.11 -16.19
CA LEU A 84 -6.10 3.67 -16.31
C LEU A 84 -4.87 2.75 -16.40
N GLU A 85 -3.69 3.23 -16.04
CA GLU A 85 -2.49 2.40 -15.93
C GLU A 85 -2.44 1.73 -14.55
N ARG A 86 -2.33 0.39 -14.49
CA ARG A 86 -2.10 -0.34 -13.24
C ARG A 86 -0.65 -0.23 -12.80
N THR A 87 -0.36 -0.41 -11.51
CA THR A 87 1.02 -0.39 -10.98
C THR A 87 1.95 -1.38 -11.69
N VAL A 88 1.45 -2.56 -12.08
CA VAL A 88 2.22 -3.55 -12.87
C VAL A 88 2.60 -3.03 -14.26
N HIS A 89 1.73 -2.30 -14.95
CA HIS A 89 2.02 -1.72 -16.26
C HIS A 89 2.95 -0.52 -16.14
N TYR A 90 2.73 0.32 -15.11
CA TYR A 90 3.61 1.42 -14.76
C TYR A 90 5.04 0.92 -14.51
N ILE A 91 5.24 -0.06 -13.62
CA ILE A 91 6.56 -0.65 -13.37
C ILE A 91 7.10 -1.35 -14.63
N GLY A 92 6.24 -1.99 -15.44
CA GLY A 92 6.65 -2.54 -16.73
C GLY A 92 7.19 -1.50 -17.72
N ARG A 93 6.71 -0.25 -17.63
CA ARG A 93 7.12 0.88 -18.48
C ARG A 93 8.37 1.59 -17.96
N VAL A 94 8.41 1.94 -16.68
CA VAL A 94 9.52 2.74 -16.10
C VAL A 94 10.66 1.88 -15.55
N GLY A 95 10.39 0.61 -15.26
CA GLY A 95 11.32 -0.32 -14.63
C GLY A 95 11.32 -0.24 -13.10
N LEU A 96 11.53 -1.37 -12.43
CA LEU A 96 11.59 -1.42 -10.97
C LEU A 96 12.77 -0.60 -10.42
N ASP A 97 13.90 -0.60 -11.12
CA ASP A 97 15.11 0.12 -10.69
C ASP A 97 14.91 1.64 -10.63
N HIS A 98 14.11 2.21 -11.55
CA HIS A 98 13.71 3.62 -11.51
C HIS A 98 12.98 3.95 -10.21
N VAL A 99 12.00 3.12 -9.86
CA VAL A 99 11.21 3.28 -8.63
C VAL A 99 12.08 3.09 -7.39
N LYS A 100 12.97 2.08 -7.37
CA LYS A 100 13.90 1.86 -6.26
C LYS A 100 14.85 3.04 -6.06
N LYS A 101 15.38 3.60 -7.15
CA LYS A 101 16.23 4.78 -7.08
C LYS A 101 15.55 5.97 -6.40
N LEU A 102 14.29 6.23 -6.76
CA LEU A 102 13.55 7.39 -6.25
C LEU A 102 12.98 7.19 -4.83
N VAL A 103 12.70 5.96 -4.42
CA VAL A 103 12.03 5.67 -3.13
C VAL A 103 12.97 5.06 -2.10
N LEU A 104 13.90 4.20 -2.51
CA LEU A 104 14.78 3.47 -1.58
C LEU A 104 16.15 4.15 -1.47
N ASP A 105 16.75 4.49 -2.60
CA ASP A 105 18.11 5.04 -2.65
C ASP A 105 18.16 6.54 -2.33
N ASP A 106 17.03 7.24 -2.45
CA ASP A 106 16.86 8.65 -2.07
C ASP A 106 15.90 8.78 -0.88
N ALA A 107 16.47 8.85 0.32
CA ALA A 107 15.69 8.92 1.57
C ALA A 107 14.96 10.25 1.75
N ASP A 108 15.51 11.36 1.25
CA ASP A 108 14.89 12.67 1.36
C ASP A 108 13.70 12.76 0.40
N ASN A 109 13.85 12.25 -0.83
CA ASN A 109 12.74 12.15 -1.77
C ASN A 109 11.66 11.18 -1.27
N ARG A 110 12.01 10.06 -0.63
CA ARG A 110 11.02 9.15 0.00
C ARG A 110 10.15 9.88 1.01
N LYS A 111 10.76 10.64 1.92
CA LYS A 111 10.04 11.42 2.92
C LYS A 111 9.15 12.47 2.26
N ALA A 112 9.69 13.21 1.29
CA ALA A 112 8.92 14.22 0.56
C ALA A 112 7.73 13.63 -0.20
N LEU A 113 7.87 12.45 -0.82
CA LEU A 113 6.78 11.71 -1.45
C LEU A 113 5.72 11.32 -0.42
N TYR A 114 6.14 10.76 0.71
CA TYR A 114 5.21 10.34 1.75
C TYR A 114 4.46 11.52 2.37
N GLU A 115 5.14 12.64 2.63
CA GLU A 115 4.53 13.88 3.13
C GLU A 115 3.49 14.45 2.15
N ARG A 116 3.79 14.45 0.83
CA ARG A 116 2.81 14.86 -0.19
C ARG A 116 1.57 13.96 -0.22
N LEU A 117 1.76 12.65 -0.02
CA LEU A 117 0.64 11.73 0.10
C LEU A 117 -0.22 12.07 1.32
N LEU A 118 0.38 12.25 2.49
CA LEU A 118 -0.33 12.59 3.72
C LEU A 118 -1.06 13.92 3.60
N TYR A 119 -0.40 14.95 3.05
CA TYR A 119 -1.01 16.24 2.78
C TYR A 119 -2.24 16.12 1.87
N ALA A 120 -2.16 15.34 0.79
CA ALA A 120 -3.29 15.14 -0.13
C ALA A 120 -4.48 14.41 0.52
N LEU A 121 -4.26 13.75 1.67
CA LEU A 121 -5.27 12.94 2.35
C LEU A 121 -5.75 13.56 3.67
N GLN A 122 -5.16 14.69 4.09
CA GLN A 122 -5.38 15.28 5.42
C GLN A 122 -6.85 15.66 5.70
N ASP A 123 -7.61 15.99 4.65
CA ASP A 123 -8.99 16.44 4.76
C ASP A 123 -10.01 15.29 4.72
N TYR A 124 -9.56 14.05 4.46
CA TYR A 124 -10.42 12.88 4.47
C TYR A 124 -10.55 12.31 5.88
N ALA A 125 -11.75 12.41 6.45
CA ALA A 125 -12.10 11.70 7.67
C ALA A 125 -12.14 10.19 7.44
N ASP A 126 -11.68 9.41 8.41
CA ASP A 126 -11.80 7.96 8.37
C ASP A 126 -13.29 7.56 8.45
N PRO A 127 -13.83 6.87 7.44
CA PRO A 127 -15.25 6.54 7.37
C PRO A 127 -15.68 5.52 8.44
N TRP A 128 -14.74 4.83 9.07
CA TRP A 128 -15.01 3.81 10.09
C TRP A 128 -14.80 4.34 11.51
N GLN A 129 -14.14 5.49 11.68
CA GLN A 129 -13.78 6.01 12.99
C GLN A 129 -15.01 6.21 13.89
N GLU A 130 -16.03 6.90 13.37
CA GLU A 130 -17.26 7.14 14.12
C GLU A 130 -17.93 5.82 14.56
N ARG A 131 -17.97 4.82 13.67
CA ARG A 131 -18.59 3.52 13.96
C ARG A 131 -17.78 2.69 14.97
N ALA A 132 -16.47 2.86 14.99
CA ALA A 132 -15.58 2.17 15.92
C ALA A 132 -15.65 2.78 17.33
N GLU A 133 -15.78 4.11 17.42
CA GLU A 133 -15.77 4.86 18.68
C GLU A 133 -17.13 4.90 19.37
N LYS A 134 -18.24 4.94 18.62
CA LYS A 134 -19.60 5.03 19.17
C LYS A 134 -20.14 3.65 19.57
N PRO A 135 -20.36 3.36 20.88
CA PRO A 135 -20.80 2.04 21.34
C PRO A 135 -22.10 1.56 20.68
N GLU A 136 -23.05 2.45 20.45
CA GLU A 136 -24.34 2.15 19.83
C GLU A 136 -24.23 1.69 18.37
N LEU A 137 -23.25 2.21 17.63
CA LEU A 137 -22.96 1.79 16.25
C LEU A 137 -22.08 0.53 16.24
N ARG A 138 -21.12 0.46 17.17
CA ARG A 138 -20.22 -0.68 17.34
C ARG A 138 -20.96 -1.98 17.65
N ARG A 139 -22.10 -1.90 18.35
CA ARG A 139 -22.96 -3.06 18.66
C ARG A 139 -23.31 -3.91 17.42
N ALA A 140 -23.37 -3.33 16.23
CA ALA A 140 -23.61 -4.06 14.99
C ALA A 140 -22.50 -5.09 14.63
N PHE A 141 -21.33 -4.98 15.25
CA PHE A 141 -20.17 -5.86 15.05
C PHE A 141 -19.87 -6.74 16.27
N GLU A 142 -20.65 -6.62 17.35
CA GLU A 142 -20.49 -7.46 18.54
C GLU A 142 -21.07 -8.86 18.28
N PRO A 143 -20.37 -9.94 18.71
CA PRO A 143 -20.91 -11.29 18.58
C PRO A 143 -22.25 -11.42 19.30
N LEU A 144 -23.25 -11.98 18.61
CA LEU A 144 -24.52 -12.31 19.24
C LEU A 144 -24.30 -13.48 20.21
N THR A 145 -24.52 -13.25 21.49
CA THR A 145 -24.65 -14.31 22.49
C THR A 145 -26.11 -14.75 22.52
N VAL A 146 -26.41 -15.83 21.78
CA VAL A 146 -27.70 -16.54 21.87
C VAL A 146 -27.60 -17.61 22.94
#